data_AF-A0A2V7RPI7-F1
#
_entry.id   AF-A0A2V7RPI7-F1
#
_cell.length_a   1.000
_cell.length_b   1.000
_cell.length_c   1.000
_cell.angle_alpha   90.00
_cell.angle_beta   90.00
_cell.angle_gamma   90.00
#
_symmetry.space_group_name_H-M   'P 1'
#
loop_
_entity.id
_entity.type
_entity.pdbx_description
1 polymer ?
#
loop_
_entity_poly.entity_id
_entity_poly.type
_entity_poly.pdbx_seq_one_letter_code
_entity_poly.pdbx_strand_id
1 'polypeptide(L)'
;MARAWIEALLAAGVTPATFVPDASQGRFDQEPVERAAADVLEDAELATHAVSGAAGPPPAAFLDGIQQWRVVGYDGVVPIVRAYVAAAVRRRGVDKRLRTALEAAREFAVAPLAALGGEQRAALEAHIDVVDLPDLAPSQPGPVLEAARRAVDGARQTLERALAERALRLLGEREWLIVDGLLSVSGKLAAHPRALGVIKSFGTQFFEGEALRRALTLAMGQRTSVFRARGGHARNDVYSWYLRLWPWEGNDLLYGLLRIEARAAEETIAAAGGVSSWLLGERAPVSTPDARWDRLLYPIHDVETYLRSRAPRDFLPASGSRLPRTGT
;
A
#
# COMPACT_ATOMS: atom_id res chain seq x y z
N MET A 1 10.52 24.92 -1.11
CA MET A 1 11.60 24.08 -0.54
C MET A 1 12.05 22.98 -1.50
N ALA A 2 11.17 22.14 -2.05
CA ALA A 2 11.53 21.04 -2.97
C ALA A 2 12.47 21.38 -4.16
N ARG A 3 12.43 22.62 -4.65
CA ARG A 3 13.27 23.08 -5.78
C ARG A 3 14.69 23.46 -5.37
N ALA A 4 14.86 24.03 -4.18
CA ALA A 4 16.11 24.66 -3.77
C ALA A 4 17.26 23.65 -3.60
N TRP A 5 16.96 22.45 -3.09
CA TRP A 5 17.98 21.43 -2.90
C TRP A 5 18.37 20.72 -4.20
N ILE A 6 17.41 20.54 -5.12
CA ILE A 6 17.69 20.03 -6.46
C ILE A 6 18.59 21.03 -7.19
N GLU A 7 18.30 22.33 -7.10
CA GLU A 7 19.15 23.39 -7.66
C GLU A 7 20.55 23.38 -7.04
N ALA A 8 20.67 23.18 -5.72
CA ALA A 8 21.97 23.03 -5.04
C ALA A 8 22.75 21.81 -5.52
N LEU A 9 22.09 20.67 -5.75
CA LEU A 9 22.75 19.48 -6.32
C LEU A 9 23.26 19.72 -7.74
N LEU A 10 22.47 20.39 -8.57
CA LEU A 10 22.89 20.72 -9.94
C LEU A 10 24.08 21.69 -9.93
N ALA A 11 24.09 22.66 -9.01
CA ALA A 11 25.24 23.54 -8.79
C ALA A 11 26.48 22.77 -8.30
N ALA A 12 26.28 21.70 -7.53
CA ALA A 12 27.32 20.77 -7.09
C ALA A 12 27.72 19.75 -8.18
N GLY A 13 27.25 19.88 -9.42
CA GLY A 13 27.70 19.02 -10.54
C GLY A 13 26.92 17.71 -10.74
N VAL A 14 25.78 17.53 -10.08
CA VAL A 14 24.87 16.40 -10.36
C VAL A 14 24.34 16.50 -11.79
N THR A 15 24.42 15.40 -12.54
CA THR A 15 23.84 15.33 -13.89
C THR A 15 22.33 15.10 -13.80
N PRO A 16 21.49 16.00 -14.33
CA PRO A 16 20.03 15.88 -14.21
C PRO A 16 19.49 14.66 -14.96
N ALA A 17 18.52 13.96 -14.36
CA ALA A 17 17.80 12.88 -15.02
C ALA A 17 16.57 13.44 -15.77
N THR A 18 16.58 13.39 -17.10
CA THR A 18 15.41 13.77 -17.93
C THR A 18 14.51 12.57 -18.25
N PHE A 19 15.07 11.35 -18.22
CA PHE A 19 14.38 10.09 -18.47
C PHE A 19 15.16 8.94 -17.81
N VAL A 20 14.44 8.00 -17.18
CA VAL A 20 15.00 6.75 -16.66
C VAL A 20 14.31 5.60 -17.38
N PRO A 21 15.03 4.78 -18.17
CA PRO A 21 14.44 3.62 -18.85
C PRO A 21 13.86 2.61 -17.86
N ASP A 22 12.78 1.92 -18.23
CA ASP A 22 12.18 0.86 -17.40
C ASP A 22 13.20 -0.26 -17.10
N ALA A 23 14.12 -0.55 -18.03
CA ALA A 23 15.22 -1.49 -17.83
C ALA A 23 16.20 -1.07 -16.71
N SER A 24 16.28 0.22 -16.39
CA SER A 24 17.05 0.74 -15.26
C SER A 24 16.29 0.66 -13.94
N GLN A 25 14.97 0.46 -13.95
CA GLN A 25 14.17 0.33 -12.74
C GLN A 25 14.29 -1.05 -12.06
N GLY A 26 15.08 -1.97 -12.63
CA GLY A 26 15.22 -3.35 -12.18
C GLY A 26 14.27 -4.28 -12.95
N ARG A 27 14.71 -5.52 -13.24
CA ARG A 27 13.80 -6.55 -13.77
C ARG A 27 12.75 -6.84 -12.69
N PHE A 28 11.48 -6.63 -13.03
CA PHE A 28 10.33 -7.09 -12.26
C PHE A 28 10.16 -8.60 -12.43
N ASP A 29 11.07 -9.36 -11.84
CA ASP A 29 10.85 -10.78 -11.66
C ASP A 29 9.93 -10.92 -10.44
N GLN A 30 8.73 -11.46 -10.67
CA GLN A 30 7.72 -11.71 -9.64
C GLN A 30 8.41 -12.26 -8.40
N GLU A 31 8.28 -11.57 -7.25
CA GLU A 31 8.69 -12.18 -5.99
C GLU A 31 8.05 -13.57 -5.93
N PRO A 32 8.83 -14.63 -5.69
CA PRO A 32 8.30 -15.98 -5.70
C PRO A 32 7.11 -16.05 -4.75
N VAL A 33 6.00 -16.64 -5.19
CA VAL A 33 4.80 -16.81 -4.35
C VAL A 33 5.23 -17.49 -3.07
N GLU A 34 5.09 -16.78 -1.96
CA GLU A 34 5.43 -17.31 -0.65
C GLU A 34 4.38 -18.36 -0.28
N ARG A 35 4.82 -19.57 0.05
CA ARG A 35 3.93 -20.61 0.55
C ARG A 35 3.81 -20.50 2.06
N ALA A 36 2.58 -20.38 2.53
CA ALA A 36 2.22 -20.38 3.94
C ALA A 36 1.17 -21.48 4.18
N ALA A 37 0.90 -21.77 5.46
CA ALA A 37 -0.14 -22.71 5.85
C ALA A 37 -1.35 -21.94 6.40
N ALA A 38 -2.53 -22.55 6.34
CA ALA A 38 -3.72 -22.03 7.01
C ALA A 38 -4.49 -23.13 7.73
N ASP A 39 -5.03 -22.79 8.90
CA ASP A 39 -6.00 -23.62 9.59
C ASP A 39 -7.39 -23.08 9.36
N VAL A 40 -8.30 -23.88 8.84
CA VAL A 40 -9.71 -23.51 8.77
C VAL A 40 -10.29 -23.55 10.19
N LEU A 41 -11.00 -22.49 10.58
CA LEU A 41 -11.49 -22.31 11.94
C LEU A 41 -13.02 -22.36 12.05
N GLU A 42 -13.71 -21.93 10.99
CA GLU A 42 -15.18 -21.83 10.99
C GLU A 42 -15.88 -23.14 10.62
N ASP A 43 -15.24 -23.95 9.76
CA ASP A 43 -15.78 -25.17 9.18
C ASP A 43 -14.74 -26.31 9.27
N ALA A 44 -15.18 -27.55 9.06
CA ALA A 44 -14.27 -28.71 9.05
C ALA A 44 -13.25 -28.66 7.89
N GLU A 45 -13.65 -28.11 6.76
CA GLU A 45 -12.82 -27.84 5.59
C GLU A 45 -13.17 -26.46 5.04
N LEU A 46 -12.33 -25.91 4.16
CA LEU A 46 -12.60 -24.60 3.56
C LEU A 46 -13.94 -24.65 2.79
N ALA A 47 -14.92 -23.90 3.26
CA ALA A 47 -16.25 -23.76 2.68
C ALA A 47 -16.45 -22.36 2.09
N THR A 48 -17.57 -22.17 1.41
CA THR A 48 -17.99 -20.87 0.88
C THR A 48 -19.31 -20.45 1.52
N HIS A 49 -19.42 -19.16 1.81
CA HIS A 49 -20.56 -18.56 2.48
C HIS A 49 -21.08 -17.41 1.63
N ALA A 50 -22.36 -17.43 1.29
CA ALA A 50 -22.99 -16.33 0.58
C ALA A 50 -23.20 -15.13 1.52
N VAL A 51 -22.97 -13.93 0.98
CA VAL A 51 -23.19 -12.65 1.66
C VAL A 51 -23.93 -11.71 0.73
N SER A 52 -24.90 -10.99 1.29
CA SER A 52 -25.65 -9.96 0.57
C SER A 52 -25.14 -8.59 1.00
N GLY A 53 -24.96 -7.67 0.04
CA GLY A 53 -24.48 -6.32 0.33
C GLY A 53 -25.38 -5.63 1.36
N ALA A 54 -24.79 -5.14 2.45
CA ALA A 54 -25.51 -4.46 3.53
C ALA A 54 -24.88 -3.11 3.85
N ALA A 55 -25.68 -2.20 4.42
CA ALA A 55 -25.14 -0.97 4.96
C ALA A 55 -24.28 -1.28 6.19
N GLY A 56 -23.08 -0.71 6.23
CA GLY A 56 -22.15 -0.85 7.35
C GLY A 56 -22.53 -0.05 8.59
N PRO A 57 -21.72 -0.16 9.66
CA PRO A 57 -21.76 0.77 10.77
C PRO A 57 -21.62 2.22 10.25
N PRO A 58 -22.45 3.17 10.72
CA PRO A 58 -22.42 4.55 10.22
C PRO A 58 -21.08 5.25 10.41
N PRO A 59 -20.38 5.14 11.56
CA PRO A 59 -19.04 5.69 11.72
C PRO A 59 -17.97 4.65 11.31
N ALA A 60 -17.18 4.99 10.30
CA ALA A 60 -16.03 4.20 9.87
C ALA A 60 -14.87 5.11 9.43
N ALA A 61 -13.65 4.73 9.74
CA ALA A 61 -12.41 5.38 9.36
C ALA A 61 -11.67 4.51 8.34
N PHE A 62 -11.18 5.12 7.27
CA PHE A 62 -10.49 4.46 6.18
C PHE A 62 -9.08 5.01 6.08
N LEU A 63 -8.09 4.12 6.11
CA LEU A 63 -6.68 4.44 6.03
C LEU A 63 -6.09 3.87 4.75
N ASP A 64 -5.37 4.74 4.04
CA ASP A 64 -4.56 4.37 2.88
C ASP A 64 -3.35 5.32 2.80
N GLY A 65 -2.36 4.93 2.00
CA GLY A 65 -1.18 5.74 1.71
C GLY A 65 -0.77 5.69 0.25
N ILE A 66 -0.08 6.74 -0.16
CA ILE A 66 0.51 6.88 -1.49
C ILE A 66 2.01 7.03 -1.38
N GLN A 67 2.68 6.73 -2.48
CA GLN A 67 4.08 7.05 -2.67
C GLN A 67 4.33 7.53 -4.09
N GLN A 68 5.28 8.43 -4.24
CA GLN A 68 5.81 8.90 -5.50
C GLN A 68 7.31 9.04 -5.35
N TRP A 69 8.06 8.63 -6.36
CA TRP A 69 9.51 8.79 -6.36
C TRP A 69 10.02 8.98 -7.79
N ARG A 70 11.17 9.61 -7.92
CA ARG A 70 11.87 9.77 -9.20
C ARG A 70 13.36 9.95 -8.97
N VAL A 71 14.16 9.59 -9.96
CA VAL A 71 15.57 10.01 -10.01
C VAL A 71 15.60 11.49 -10.35
N VAL A 72 16.28 12.31 -9.55
CA VAL A 72 16.47 13.74 -9.83
C VAL A 72 17.79 14.02 -10.54
N GLY A 73 18.77 13.14 -10.37
CA GLY A 73 20.03 13.20 -11.09
C GLY A 73 20.99 12.10 -10.67
N TYR A 74 22.19 12.17 -11.23
CA TYR A 74 23.28 11.23 -11.00
C TYR A 74 24.53 11.98 -10.55
N ASP A 75 25.18 11.45 -9.53
CA ASP A 75 26.58 11.74 -9.24
C ASP A 75 27.44 10.62 -9.84
N GLY A 76 28.05 10.91 -11.00
CA GLY A 76 28.63 9.88 -11.86
C GLY A 76 27.58 8.84 -12.27
N VAL A 77 27.68 7.63 -11.72
CA VAL A 77 26.73 6.52 -11.95
C VAL A 77 25.72 6.34 -10.80
N VAL A 78 25.87 7.10 -9.71
CA VAL A 78 25.09 6.95 -8.49
C VAL A 78 23.78 7.74 -8.63
N PRO A 79 22.60 7.08 -8.67
CA PRO A 79 21.34 7.80 -8.75
C PRO A 79 21.00 8.45 -7.40
N ILE A 80 20.51 9.69 -7.48
CA ILE A 80 19.91 10.41 -6.35
C ILE A 80 18.40 10.41 -6.58
N VAL A 81 17.67 9.79 -5.67
CA VAL A 81 16.21 9.66 -5.74
C VAL A 81 15.57 10.70 -4.83
N ARG A 82 14.55 11.39 -5.36
CA ARG A 82 13.59 12.15 -4.55
C ARG A 82 12.35 11.29 -4.33
N ALA A 83 11.87 11.24 -3.10
CA ALA A 83 10.71 10.48 -2.71
C ALA A 83 9.72 11.32 -1.90
N TYR A 84 8.44 11.01 -2.07
CA TYR A 84 7.33 11.55 -1.30
C TYR A 84 6.41 10.41 -0.92
N VAL A 85 6.11 10.31 0.37
CA VAL A 85 5.12 9.37 0.90
C VAL A 85 4.10 10.16 1.70
N ALA A 86 2.84 9.75 1.61
CA ALA A 86 1.78 10.35 2.40
C ALA A 86 0.75 9.29 2.78
N ALA A 87 0.11 9.47 3.93
CA ALA A 87 -0.97 8.62 4.38
C ALA A 87 -2.05 9.48 5.04
N ALA A 88 -3.29 9.05 4.94
CA ALA A 88 -4.41 9.75 5.54
C ALA A 88 -5.43 8.77 6.11
N VAL A 89 -6.17 9.26 7.10
CA VAL A 89 -7.35 8.61 7.64
C VAL A 89 -8.54 9.51 7.36
N ARG A 90 -9.46 9.03 6.53
CA ARG A 90 -10.72 9.72 6.28
C ARG A 90 -11.84 9.03 7.03
N ARG A 91 -12.60 9.79 7.82
CA ARG A 91 -13.72 9.32 8.62
C ARG A 91 -15.03 9.62 7.92
N ARG A 92 -15.88 8.60 7.83
CA ARG A 92 -17.25 8.73 7.41
C ARG A 92 -18.14 8.97 8.62
N GLY A 93 -18.82 10.12 8.61
CA GLY A 93 -19.81 10.45 9.63
C GLY A 93 -21.19 9.87 9.32
N VAL A 94 -22.17 10.19 10.17
CA VAL A 94 -23.58 9.80 10.01
C VAL A 94 -24.20 10.31 8.70
N ASP A 95 -23.68 11.40 8.14
CA ASP A 95 -24.09 11.98 6.87
C ASP A 95 -23.45 11.28 5.64
N LYS A 96 -22.73 10.18 5.87
CA LYS A 96 -22.01 9.37 4.89
C LYS A 96 -20.88 10.11 4.14
N ARG A 97 -20.52 11.34 4.55
CA ARG A 97 -19.44 12.09 3.93
C ARG A 97 -18.10 11.77 4.59
N LEU A 98 -17.08 11.56 3.76
CA LEU A 98 -15.71 11.31 4.18
C LEU A 98 -15.00 12.64 4.48
N ARG A 99 -14.42 12.76 5.67
CA ARG A 99 -13.65 13.93 6.12
C ARG A 99 -12.28 13.50 6.61
N THR A 100 -11.24 14.26 6.27
CA THR A 100 -9.89 13.99 6.76
C THR A 100 -9.86 14.16 8.28
N ALA A 101 -9.47 13.10 8.99
CA ALA A 101 -9.31 13.10 10.44
C ALA A 101 -7.84 13.17 10.83
N LEU A 102 -6.99 12.45 10.09
CA LEU A 102 -5.55 12.45 10.25
C LEU A 102 -4.90 12.47 8.87
N GLU A 103 -3.78 13.15 8.76
CA GLU A 103 -2.90 13.06 7.60
C GLU A 103 -1.46 13.27 8.04
N ALA A 104 -0.54 12.68 7.29
CA ALA A 104 0.87 12.97 7.37
C ALA A 104 1.51 12.76 6.01
N ALA A 105 2.60 13.47 5.77
CA ALA A 105 3.40 13.33 4.58
C ALA A 105 4.87 13.53 4.92
N ARG A 106 5.75 12.94 4.11
CA ARG A 106 7.20 13.08 4.22
C ARG A 106 7.80 13.14 2.83
N GLU A 107 8.64 14.16 2.62
CA GLU A 107 9.50 14.27 1.44
C GLU A 107 10.94 14.03 1.89
N PHE A 108 11.68 13.21 1.15
CA PHE A 108 13.05 12.83 1.48
C PHE A 108 13.83 12.46 0.22
N ALA A 109 15.16 12.43 0.33
CA ALA A 109 16.04 11.86 -0.67
C ALA A 109 16.46 10.44 -0.29
N VAL A 110 16.81 9.63 -1.30
CA VAL A 110 17.41 8.30 -1.11
C VAL A 110 18.63 8.19 -2.00
N ALA A 111 19.78 7.90 -1.39
CA ALA A 111 21.06 7.74 -2.08
C ALA A 111 22.05 6.94 -1.20
N PRO A 112 23.00 6.21 -1.79
CA PRO A 112 24.13 5.66 -1.05
C PRO A 112 25.14 6.78 -0.75
N LEU A 113 25.08 7.37 0.45
CA LEU A 113 25.84 8.58 0.81
C LEU A 113 27.36 8.37 0.74
N ALA A 114 27.83 7.16 1.02
CA ALA A 114 29.25 6.81 0.93
C ALA A 114 29.78 6.79 -0.52
N ALA A 115 28.90 6.70 -1.51
CA ALA A 115 29.26 6.67 -2.93
C ALA A 115 29.12 8.04 -3.62
N LEU A 116 28.59 9.06 -2.90
CA LEU A 116 28.51 10.43 -3.40
C LEU A 116 29.84 11.17 -3.19
N GLY A 117 30.17 12.09 -4.10
CA GLY A 117 31.20 13.09 -3.91
C GLY A 117 30.88 14.03 -2.74
N GLY A 118 31.93 14.58 -2.12
CA GLY A 118 31.81 15.33 -0.88
C GLY A 118 30.90 16.55 -0.98
N GLU A 119 30.94 17.27 -2.10
CA GLU A 119 30.10 18.46 -2.33
C GLU A 119 28.63 18.07 -2.53
N GLN A 120 28.36 17.01 -3.28
CA GLN A 120 27.00 16.51 -3.57
C GLN A 120 26.34 15.97 -2.30
N ARG A 121 27.09 15.21 -1.49
CA ARG A 121 26.66 14.75 -0.17
C ARG A 121 26.31 15.92 0.74
N ALA A 122 27.22 16.89 0.88
CA ALA A 122 27.00 18.05 1.74
C ALA A 122 25.79 18.87 1.30
N ALA A 123 25.60 19.05 -0.01
CA ALA A 123 24.43 19.72 -0.56
C ALA A 123 23.13 18.97 -0.25
N LEU A 124 23.14 17.64 -0.30
CA LEU A 124 21.96 16.81 0.00
C LEU A 124 21.59 16.87 1.49
N GLU A 125 22.55 16.57 2.37
CA GLU A 125 22.36 16.53 3.83
C GLU A 125 21.96 17.89 4.41
N ALA A 126 22.36 19.00 3.78
CA ALA A 126 22.04 20.35 4.25
C ALA A 126 20.58 20.78 3.99
N HIS A 127 19.85 20.13 3.07
CA HIS A 127 18.57 20.66 2.60
C HIS A 127 17.38 19.71 2.69
N ILE A 128 17.60 18.40 2.79
CA ILE A 128 16.52 17.41 2.86
C ILE A 128 16.94 16.21 3.70
N ASP A 129 15.97 15.60 4.39
CA ASP A 129 16.17 14.31 5.03
C ASP A 129 16.66 13.30 4.00
N VAL A 130 17.73 12.57 4.31
CA VAL A 130 18.27 11.52 3.44
C VAL A 130 18.09 10.16 4.09
N VAL A 131 17.57 9.21 3.34
CA VAL A 131 17.67 7.79 3.66
C VAL A 131 18.91 7.25 2.98
N ASP A 132 19.94 6.99 3.79
CA ASP A 132 21.19 6.41 3.32
C ASP A 132 21.00 4.93 2.94
N LEU A 133 21.73 4.48 1.91
CA LEU A 133 21.83 3.09 1.47
C LEU A 133 23.28 2.60 1.68
N PRO A 134 23.68 2.32 2.93
CA PRO A 134 25.09 2.16 3.30
C PRO A 134 25.76 0.91 2.72
N ASP A 135 24.98 -0.12 2.35
CA ASP A 135 25.50 -1.41 1.88
C ASP A 135 25.68 -1.48 0.35
N LEU A 136 25.54 -0.36 -0.36
CA LEU A 136 25.65 -0.33 -1.82
C LEU A 136 26.95 0.33 -2.26
N ALA A 137 27.86 -0.49 -2.77
CA ALA A 137 29.02 -0.02 -3.51
C ALA A 137 28.58 0.66 -4.82
N PRO A 138 29.41 1.55 -5.41
CA PRO A 138 29.16 2.08 -6.75
C PRO A 138 28.98 0.94 -7.76
N SER A 139 27.73 0.73 -8.18
CA SER A 139 27.34 -0.35 -9.09
C SER A 139 26.55 0.19 -10.26
N GLN A 140 26.05 -0.70 -11.12
CA GLN A 140 24.99 -0.36 -12.05
C GLN A 140 23.83 0.31 -11.27
N PRO A 141 23.08 1.27 -11.88
CA PRO A 141 22.00 1.98 -11.19
C PRO A 141 20.86 1.09 -10.68
N GLY A 142 20.58 -0.04 -11.36
CA GLY A 142 19.45 -0.92 -11.06
C GLY A 142 19.35 -1.36 -9.59
N PRO A 143 20.38 -1.98 -9.01
CA PRO A 143 20.41 -2.34 -7.59
C PRO A 143 20.13 -1.17 -6.62
N VAL A 144 20.64 0.02 -6.92
CA VAL A 144 20.40 1.23 -6.12
C VAL A 144 18.94 1.68 -6.21
N LEU A 145 18.35 1.61 -7.41
CA LEU A 145 16.95 1.96 -7.63
C LEU A 145 16.00 0.96 -6.96
N GLU A 146 16.32 -0.34 -6.96
CA GLU A 146 15.55 -1.34 -6.21
C GLU A 146 15.63 -1.12 -4.70
N ALA A 147 16.82 -0.82 -4.17
CA ALA A 147 16.98 -0.50 -2.76
C ALA A 147 16.26 0.80 -2.39
N ALA A 148 16.30 1.81 -3.26
CA ALA A 148 15.56 3.05 -3.07
C ALA A 148 14.05 2.81 -3.05
N ARG A 149 13.52 2.00 -3.98
CA ARG A 149 12.11 1.60 -3.99
C ARG A 149 11.70 0.93 -2.68
N ARG A 150 12.49 -0.05 -2.20
CA ARG A 150 12.24 -0.70 -0.89
C ARG A 150 12.28 0.30 0.28
N ALA A 151 13.20 1.25 0.26
CA ALA A 151 13.27 2.31 1.26
C ALA A 151 12.01 3.21 1.23
N VAL A 152 11.51 3.56 0.05
CA VAL A 152 10.27 4.32 -0.12
C VAL A 152 9.05 3.53 0.35
N ASP A 153 8.95 2.26 -0.02
CA ASP A 153 7.91 1.34 0.45
C ASP A 153 7.91 1.26 1.98
N GLY A 154 9.08 1.08 2.60
CA GLY A 154 9.24 1.02 4.05
C GLY A 154 8.88 2.33 4.76
N ALA A 155 9.20 3.48 4.15
CA ALA A 155 8.83 4.80 4.66
C ALA A 155 7.31 5.00 4.64
N ARG A 156 6.62 4.62 3.54
CA ARG A 156 5.16 4.64 3.44
C ARG A 156 4.52 3.76 4.51
N GLN A 157 4.94 2.50 4.62
CA GLN A 157 4.40 1.55 5.61
C GLN A 157 4.59 2.05 7.05
N THR A 158 5.73 2.68 7.35
CA THR A 158 5.98 3.28 8.67
C THR A 158 5.02 4.41 8.98
N LEU A 159 4.74 5.27 7.98
CA LEU A 159 3.80 6.37 8.10
C LEU A 159 2.35 5.88 8.31
N GLU A 160 1.93 4.91 7.50
CA GLU A 160 0.61 4.27 7.60
C GLU A 160 0.42 3.63 8.97
N ARG A 161 1.40 2.85 9.45
CA ARG A 161 1.36 2.23 10.79
C ARG A 161 1.21 3.28 11.89
N ALA A 162 1.98 4.36 11.84
CA ALA A 162 1.92 5.43 12.84
C ALA A 162 0.53 6.11 12.86
N LEU A 163 -0.04 6.36 11.68
CA LEU A 163 -1.38 6.93 11.54
C LEU A 163 -2.47 5.97 12.00
N ALA A 164 -2.35 4.68 11.68
CA ALA A 164 -3.30 3.66 12.08
C ALA A 164 -3.37 3.55 13.60
N GLU A 165 -2.22 3.48 14.28
CA GLU A 165 -2.17 3.44 15.74
C GLU A 165 -2.71 4.71 16.38
N ARG A 166 -2.50 5.88 15.76
CA ARG A 166 -3.10 7.14 16.22
C ARG A 166 -4.62 7.14 16.01
N ALA A 167 -5.10 6.64 14.88
CA ALA A 167 -6.52 6.52 14.57
C ALA A 167 -7.24 5.60 15.56
N LEU A 168 -6.64 4.46 15.89
CA LEU A 168 -7.16 3.53 16.91
C LEU A 168 -7.38 4.22 18.27
N ARG A 169 -6.43 5.05 18.73
CA ARG A 169 -6.57 5.77 20.01
C ARG A 169 -7.71 6.78 20.01
N LEU A 170 -8.10 7.27 18.84
CA LEU A 170 -9.15 8.27 18.65
C LEU A 170 -10.46 7.64 18.16
N LEU A 171 -10.54 6.31 18.09
CA LEU A 171 -11.66 5.59 17.51
C LEU A 171 -12.86 5.65 18.46
N GLY A 172 -14.01 6.05 17.94
CA GLY A 172 -15.25 6.03 18.73
C GLY A 172 -15.63 4.61 19.15
N GLU A 173 -16.48 4.49 20.17
CA GLU A 173 -16.90 3.19 20.75
C GLU A 173 -17.50 2.23 19.72
N ARG A 174 -18.19 2.78 18.71
CA ARG A 174 -18.86 2.04 17.63
C ARG A 174 -18.19 2.20 16.27
N GLU A 175 -17.09 2.95 16.22
CA GLU A 175 -16.38 3.24 14.98
C GLU A 175 -15.45 2.08 14.60
N TRP A 176 -15.38 1.80 13.30
CA TRP A 176 -14.48 0.80 12.73
C TRP A 176 -13.31 1.49 12.02
N LEU A 177 -12.14 0.85 12.04
CA LEU A 177 -10.97 1.27 11.26
C LEU A 177 -10.69 0.23 10.17
N ILE A 178 -10.73 0.66 8.91
CA ILE A 178 -10.37 -0.13 7.75
C ILE A 178 -9.01 0.36 7.26
N VAL A 179 -8.06 -0.56 7.13
CA VAL A 179 -6.71 -0.30 6.65
C VAL A 179 -6.54 -0.99 5.31
N ASP A 180 -6.09 -0.25 4.29
CA ASP A 180 -5.62 -0.86 3.03
C ASP A 180 -4.26 -1.53 3.25
N GLY A 181 -4.27 -2.85 3.37
CA GLY A 181 -3.10 -3.65 3.69
C GLY A 181 -3.27 -4.55 4.92
N LEU A 182 -2.14 -5.06 5.38
CA LEU A 182 -2.05 -6.06 6.44
C LEU A 182 -2.35 -5.44 7.82
N LEU A 183 -3.15 -6.10 8.66
CA LEU A 183 -3.25 -5.75 10.09
C LEU A 183 -2.10 -6.33 10.88
N SER A 184 -1.59 -7.49 10.45
CA SER A 184 -0.56 -8.25 11.14
C SER A 184 0.78 -7.50 11.31
N VAL A 185 0.94 -6.32 10.72
CA VAL A 185 2.12 -5.44 10.87
C VAL A 185 2.12 -4.60 12.16
N SER A 186 1.02 -4.53 12.91
CA SER A 186 0.96 -3.88 14.22
C SER A 186 0.14 -4.72 15.20
N GLY A 187 0.73 -5.05 16.35
CA GLY A 187 0.05 -5.81 17.40
C GLY A 187 -1.19 -5.10 17.95
N LYS A 188 -1.18 -3.75 17.98
CA LYS A 188 -2.35 -2.96 18.40
C LYS A 188 -3.51 -3.08 17.41
N LEU A 189 -3.21 -3.08 16.11
CA LEU A 189 -4.21 -3.27 15.06
C LEU A 189 -4.75 -4.70 15.07
N ALA A 190 -3.87 -5.69 15.09
CA ALA A 190 -4.23 -7.11 15.12
C ALA A 190 -5.08 -7.47 16.36
N ALA A 191 -4.85 -6.82 17.50
CA ALA A 191 -5.61 -7.08 18.73
C ALA A 191 -6.94 -6.31 18.83
N HIS A 192 -7.24 -5.37 17.94
CA HIS A 192 -8.41 -4.49 18.10
C HIS A 192 -9.68 -5.10 17.48
N PRO A 193 -10.81 -5.19 18.21
CA PRO A 193 -12.02 -5.89 17.73
C PRO A 193 -12.76 -5.20 16.58
N ARG A 194 -12.44 -3.94 16.30
CA ARG A 194 -13.05 -3.12 15.23
C ARG A 194 -12.04 -2.61 14.21
N ALA A 195 -10.89 -3.28 14.08
CA ALA A 195 -9.92 -3.02 13.03
C ALA A 195 -10.00 -4.11 11.97
N LEU A 196 -9.96 -3.72 10.70
CA LEU A 196 -9.99 -4.60 9.54
C LEU A 196 -8.85 -4.25 8.58
N GLY A 197 -8.15 -5.27 8.10
CA GLY A 197 -7.18 -5.15 7.02
C GLY A 197 -7.84 -5.62 5.73
N VAL A 198 -7.68 -4.85 4.66
CA VAL A 198 -8.18 -5.18 3.34
C VAL A 198 -6.98 -5.34 2.42
N ILE A 199 -6.72 -6.57 1.99
CA ILE A 199 -5.55 -6.93 1.20
C ILE A 199 -5.99 -7.26 -0.22
N LYS A 200 -5.34 -6.59 -1.17
CA LYS A 200 -5.59 -6.70 -2.62
C LYS A 200 -4.50 -7.49 -3.36
N SER A 201 -3.39 -7.75 -2.69
CA SER A 201 -2.26 -8.51 -3.23
C SER A 201 -2.24 -9.93 -2.65
N PHE A 202 -1.96 -10.90 -3.51
CA PHE A 202 -1.99 -12.32 -3.19
C PHE A 202 -0.61 -12.95 -3.33
N GLY A 203 0.43 -12.27 -2.82
CA GLY A 203 1.82 -12.74 -2.87
C GLY A 203 2.08 -13.98 -1.99
N THR A 204 1.17 -14.28 -1.07
CA THR A 204 1.22 -15.47 -0.20
C THR A 204 0.08 -16.42 -0.53
N GLN A 205 0.41 -17.68 -0.80
CA GLN A 205 -0.53 -18.78 -1.00
C GLN A 205 -0.69 -19.57 0.29
N PHE A 206 -1.92 -19.65 0.82
CA PHE A 206 -2.23 -20.34 2.09
C PHE A 206 -2.85 -21.73 1.92
N PHE A 207 -3.39 -22.00 0.74
CA PHE A 207 -4.12 -23.23 0.43
C PHE A 207 -3.50 -23.93 -0.77
N GLU A 208 -3.73 -25.23 -0.87
CA GLU A 208 -3.36 -26.05 -2.02
C GLU A 208 -4.57 -26.88 -2.48
N GLY A 209 -4.47 -27.47 -3.67
CA GLY A 209 -5.49 -28.38 -4.22
C GLY A 209 -6.90 -27.76 -4.27
N GLU A 210 -7.89 -28.53 -3.80
CA GLU A 210 -9.31 -28.13 -3.83
C GLU A 210 -9.62 -26.91 -2.96
N ALA A 211 -8.91 -26.71 -1.85
CA ALA A 211 -9.07 -25.53 -1.01
C ALA A 211 -8.59 -24.26 -1.74
N LEU A 212 -7.45 -24.34 -2.44
CA LEU A 212 -6.97 -23.23 -3.26
C LEU A 212 -7.94 -22.93 -4.40
N ARG A 213 -8.39 -23.97 -5.12
CA ARG A 213 -9.36 -23.84 -6.20
C ARG A 213 -10.61 -23.11 -5.69
N ARG A 214 -11.16 -23.55 -4.56
CA ARG A 214 -12.34 -22.94 -3.94
C ARG A 214 -12.13 -21.48 -3.52
N ALA A 215 -10.99 -21.16 -2.91
CA ALA A 215 -10.65 -19.79 -2.52
C ALA A 215 -10.56 -18.85 -3.74
N LEU A 216 -9.98 -19.32 -4.85
CA LEU A 216 -9.78 -18.53 -6.06
C LEU A 216 -11.01 -18.48 -6.97
N THR A 217 -11.96 -19.41 -6.87
CA THR A 217 -13.17 -19.43 -7.72
C THR A 217 -14.45 -19.04 -6.96
N LEU A 218 -14.34 -18.27 -5.88
CA LEU A 218 -15.50 -17.68 -5.20
C LEU A 218 -16.39 -16.93 -6.19
N ALA A 219 -17.70 -17.16 -6.13
CA ALA A 219 -18.67 -16.34 -6.87
C ALA A 219 -18.80 -14.94 -6.24
N MET A 220 -19.28 -13.97 -7.01
CA MET A 220 -19.58 -12.63 -6.50
C MET A 220 -20.46 -12.69 -5.25
N GLY A 221 -20.10 -11.92 -4.21
CA GLY A 221 -20.86 -11.92 -2.96
C GLY A 221 -20.70 -13.22 -2.16
N GLN A 222 -19.60 -13.93 -2.34
CA GLN A 222 -19.22 -15.03 -1.46
C GLN A 222 -17.93 -14.71 -0.72
N ARG A 223 -17.82 -15.29 0.47
CA ARG A 223 -16.58 -15.38 1.22
C ARG A 223 -16.18 -16.84 1.45
N THR A 224 -14.92 -17.10 1.74
CA THR A 224 -14.52 -18.39 2.32
C THR A 224 -14.89 -18.47 3.80
N SER A 225 -14.77 -19.68 4.37
CA SER A 225 -14.60 -19.87 5.81
C SER A 225 -13.47 -19.00 6.36
N VAL A 226 -13.60 -18.61 7.63
CA VAL A 226 -12.52 -17.98 8.38
C VAL A 226 -11.40 -18.99 8.63
N PHE A 227 -10.16 -18.56 8.42
CA PHE A 227 -8.96 -19.34 8.63
C PHE A 227 -7.89 -18.53 9.39
N ARG A 228 -7.01 -19.24 10.10
CA ARG A 228 -5.81 -18.67 10.72
C ARG A 228 -4.66 -18.77 9.74
N ALA A 229 -4.05 -17.64 9.39
CA ALA A 229 -2.83 -17.64 8.59
C ALA A 229 -1.63 -18.06 9.46
N ARG A 230 -0.88 -19.10 9.05
CA ARG A 230 0.37 -19.54 9.66
C ARG A 230 1.54 -19.34 8.70
N GLY A 231 2.56 -18.60 9.12
CA GLY A 231 3.69 -18.23 8.25
C GLY A 231 3.39 -17.01 7.39
N GLY A 232 4.28 -16.68 6.45
CA GLY A 232 4.25 -15.41 5.73
C GLY A 232 4.90 -14.26 6.49
N HIS A 233 4.72 -13.04 6.01
CA HIS A 233 5.10 -11.80 6.72
C HIS A 233 4.24 -11.47 7.96
N ALA A 234 3.34 -12.37 8.39
CA ALA A 234 2.45 -12.14 9.51
C ALA A 234 3.23 -12.14 10.83
N ARG A 235 3.36 -10.97 11.47
CA ARG A 235 4.06 -10.80 12.76
C ARG A 235 3.14 -10.96 13.96
N ASN A 236 1.83 -10.89 13.75
CA ASN A 236 0.81 -10.96 14.79
C ASN A 236 -0.30 -11.91 14.34
N ASP A 237 -0.93 -12.55 15.31
CA ASP A 237 -2.00 -13.50 15.07
C ASP A 237 -3.28 -12.78 14.60
N VAL A 238 -3.79 -13.21 13.45
CA VAL A 238 -4.98 -12.66 12.80
C VAL A 238 -5.79 -13.77 12.18
N TYR A 239 -7.11 -13.57 12.14
CA TYR A 239 -8.00 -14.40 11.35
C TYR A 239 -8.20 -13.75 9.99
N SER A 240 -8.31 -14.60 8.97
CA SER A 240 -8.43 -14.19 7.59
C SER A 240 -9.55 -14.92 6.88
N TRP A 241 -10.10 -14.29 5.84
CA TRP A 241 -10.97 -14.95 4.87
C TRP A 241 -10.87 -14.21 3.54
N TYR A 242 -11.23 -14.89 2.45
CA TYR A 242 -11.36 -14.24 1.15
C TYR A 242 -12.79 -13.76 0.93
N LEU A 243 -12.96 -12.65 0.21
CA LEU A 243 -14.25 -12.07 -0.19
C LEU A 243 -14.19 -11.68 -1.67
N ARG A 244 -15.19 -12.08 -2.45
CA ARG A 244 -15.32 -11.71 -3.87
C ARG A 244 -16.31 -10.56 -4.06
N LEU A 245 -15.82 -9.44 -4.60
CA LEU A 245 -16.62 -8.24 -4.87
C LEU A 245 -17.35 -8.27 -6.22
N TRP A 246 -16.77 -8.91 -7.24
CA TRP A 246 -17.26 -8.93 -8.62
C TRP A 246 -17.10 -10.31 -9.25
N PRO A 247 -17.88 -10.66 -10.30
CA PRO A 247 -17.66 -11.90 -11.04
C PRO A 247 -16.30 -11.87 -11.71
N TRP A 248 -15.57 -12.98 -11.64
CA TRP A 248 -14.23 -13.10 -12.22
C TRP A 248 -14.26 -13.73 -13.61
N GLU A 249 -15.37 -14.38 -13.99
CA GLU A 249 -15.52 -15.06 -15.27
C GLU A 249 -15.27 -14.10 -16.44
N GLY A 250 -14.33 -14.48 -17.32
CA GLY A 250 -13.85 -13.61 -18.41
C GLY A 250 -12.68 -12.68 -18.02
N ASN A 251 -12.23 -12.73 -16.77
CA ASN A 251 -11.05 -12.02 -16.24
C ASN A 251 -10.07 -13.02 -15.58
N ASP A 252 -9.06 -12.50 -14.87
CA ASP A 252 -8.14 -13.26 -14.02
C ASP A 252 -8.78 -13.75 -12.71
N LEU A 253 -8.26 -14.83 -12.12
CA LEU A 253 -8.76 -15.42 -10.87
C LEU A 253 -8.72 -14.47 -9.66
N LEU A 254 -7.82 -13.49 -9.64
CA LEU A 254 -7.71 -12.50 -8.57
C LEU A 254 -8.66 -11.31 -8.76
N TYR A 255 -9.39 -11.26 -9.88
CA TYR A 255 -10.28 -10.15 -10.24
C TYR A 255 -11.41 -9.94 -9.22
N GLY A 256 -11.37 -8.82 -8.51
CA GLY A 256 -12.32 -8.52 -7.43
C GLY A 256 -12.22 -9.45 -6.22
N LEU A 257 -11.13 -10.20 -6.06
CA LEU A 257 -10.84 -10.94 -4.84
C LEU A 257 -10.20 -9.98 -3.82
N LEU A 258 -10.63 -10.08 -2.57
CA LEU A 258 -9.99 -9.46 -1.41
C LEU A 258 -9.64 -10.54 -0.39
N ARG A 259 -8.53 -10.36 0.33
CA ARG A 259 -8.32 -11.03 1.62
C ARG A 259 -8.60 -10.03 2.74
N ILE A 260 -9.42 -10.43 3.69
CA ILE A 260 -9.74 -9.63 4.87
C ILE A 260 -8.95 -10.18 6.04
N GLU A 261 -8.36 -9.30 6.86
CA GLU A 261 -7.74 -9.63 8.13
C GLU A 261 -8.50 -8.97 9.28
N ALA A 262 -8.65 -9.70 10.39
CA ALA A 262 -9.27 -9.21 11.61
C ALA A 262 -8.66 -9.89 12.84
N ARG A 263 -9.01 -9.40 14.04
CA ARG A 263 -8.54 -9.95 15.31
C ARG A 263 -8.76 -11.45 15.41
N ALA A 264 -7.76 -12.19 15.87
CA ALA A 264 -7.87 -13.62 16.16
C ALA A 264 -8.75 -13.84 17.41
N ALA A 265 -10.05 -14.02 17.21
CA ALA A 265 -11.03 -14.25 18.27
C ALA A 265 -12.31 -14.91 17.74
N GLU A 266 -13.04 -15.61 18.60
CA GLU A 266 -14.30 -16.27 18.24
C GLU A 266 -15.36 -15.28 17.74
N GLU A 267 -15.42 -14.06 18.31
CA GLU A 267 -16.36 -13.04 17.85
C GLU A 267 -16.08 -12.59 16.41
N THR A 268 -14.84 -12.73 15.93
CA THR A 268 -14.49 -12.45 14.53
C THR A 268 -15.09 -13.48 13.59
N ILE A 269 -15.11 -14.76 13.99
CA ILE A 269 -15.74 -15.83 13.21
C ILE A 269 -17.25 -15.53 13.08
N ALA A 270 -17.90 -15.23 14.20
CA ALA A 270 -19.32 -14.87 14.23
C ALA A 270 -19.62 -13.60 13.40
N ALA A 271 -18.71 -12.62 13.38
CA ALA A 271 -18.90 -11.35 12.67
C ALA A 271 -18.53 -11.41 11.18
N ALA A 272 -17.81 -12.43 10.71
CA ALA A 272 -17.22 -12.47 9.36
C ALA A 272 -18.26 -12.28 8.24
N GLY A 273 -19.44 -12.90 8.38
CA GLY A 273 -20.55 -12.72 7.44
C GLY A 273 -21.04 -11.26 7.37
N GLY A 274 -21.34 -10.66 8.53
CA GLY A 274 -21.82 -9.27 8.60
C GLY A 274 -20.79 -8.25 8.11
N VAL A 275 -19.52 -8.44 8.47
CA VAL A 275 -18.41 -7.59 7.98
C VAL A 275 -18.26 -7.73 6.46
N SER A 276 -18.35 -8.95 5.92
CA SER A 276 -18.23 -9.18 4.48
C SER A 276 -19.39 -8.56 3.70
N SER A 277 -20.61 -8.71 4.19
CA SER A 277 -21.81 -8.04 3.65
C SER A 277 -21.64 -6.52 3.62
N TRP A 278 -21.06 -5.95 4.68
CA TRP A 278 -20.73 -4.52 4.73
C TRP A 278 -19.67 -4.13 3.70
N LEU A 279 -18.51 -4.79 3.68
CA LEU A 279 -17.42 -4.47 2.76
C LEU A 279 -17.84 -4.63 1.29
N LEU A 280 -18.72 -5.60 0.98
CA LEU A 280 -19.33 -5.72 -0.34
C LEU A 280 -20.16 -4.49 -0.72
N GLY A 281 -20.79 -3.82 0.25
CA GLY A 281 -21.49 -2.55 0.04
C GLY A 281 -20.55 -1.37 -0.21
N GLU A 282 -19.33 -1.41 0.33
CA GLU A 282 -18.32 -0.33 0.18
C GLU A 282 -17.71 -0.24 -1.22
N ARG A 283 -18.02 -1.15 -2.13
CA ARG A 283 -17.67 -1.03 -3.56
C ARG A 283 -18.42 0.09 -4.28
N ALA A 284 -19.43 0.68 -3.65
CA ALA A 284 -20.29 1.71 -4.20
C ALA A 284 -20.02 3.09 -3.57
N PRO A 285 -19.96 4.18 -4.35
CA PRO A 285 -19.92 4.21 -5.83
C PRO A 285 -18.76 3.44 -6.43
N VAL A 286 -18.87 3.02 -7.70
CA VAL A 286 -17.77 2.33 -8.38
C VAL A 286 -16.61 3.31 -8.61
N SER A 287 -15.38 2.87 -8.38
CA SER A 287 -14.17 3.69 -8.48
C SER A 287 -13.64 3.83 -9.92
N THR A 288 -14.49 3.64 -10.93
CA THR A 288 -14.07 3.86 -12.33
C THR A 288 -13.76 5.34 -12.57
N PRO A 289 -12.76 5.68 -13.40
CA PRO A 289 -12.00 4.80 -14.29
C PRO A 289 -10.69 4.22 -13.72
N ASP A 290 -10.49 4.11 -12.39
CA ASP A 290 -9.28 3.46 -11.85
C ASP A 290 -9.17 2.01 -12.36
N ALA A 291 -8.01 1.63 -12.92
CA ALA A 291 -7.81 0.30 -13.49
C ALA A 291 -7.96 -0.86 -12.49
N ARG A 292 -7.86 -0.56 -11.18
CA ARG A 292 -7.99 -1.50 -10.07
C ARG A 292 -9.38 -1.45 -9.42
N TRP A 293 -10.37 -0.82 -10.06
CA TRP A 293 -11.71 -0.64 -9.49
C TRP A 293 -12.36 -1.96 -9.01
N ASP A 294 -11.97 -3.09 -9.59
CA ASP A 294 -12.43 -4.43 -9.23
C ASP A 294 -12.15 -4.76 -7.75
N ARG A 295 -11.04 -4.28 -7.20
CA ARG A 295 -10.60 -4.60 -5.84
C ARG A 295 -10.61 -3.39 -4.90
N LEU A 296 -11.21 -2.28 -5.33
CA LEU A 296 -11.27 -1.05 -4.52
C LEU A 296 -12.58 -0.95 -3.76
N LEU A 297 -12.45 -0.65 -2.46
CA LEU A 297 -13.53 -0.03 -1.70
C LEU A 297 -13.51 1.46 -2.00
N TYR A 298 -14.68 2.04 -2.30
CA TYR A 298 -14.79 3.45 -2.67
C TYR A 298 -14.19 4.41 -1.63
N PRO A 299 -14.39 4.22 -0.32
CA PRO A 299 -13.76 5.11 0.66
C PRO A 299 -12.24 5.07 0.64
N ILE A 300 -11.63 3.92 0.31
CA ILE A 300 -10.17 3.80 0.17
C ILE A 300 -9.71 4.54 -1.09
N HIS A 301 -10.41 4.36 -2.21
CA HIS A 301 -10.16 5.15 -3.43
C HIS A 301 -10.29 6.67 -3.19
N ASP A 302 -11.25 7.11 -2.36
CA ASP A 302 -11.43 8.51 -1.97
C ASP A 302 -10.28 9.03 -1.07
N VAL A 303 -9.71 8.19 -0.21
CA VAL A 303 -8.46 8.51 0.53
C VAL A 303 -7.30 8.68 -0.46
N GLU A 304 -7.13 7.74 -1.38
CA GLU A 304 -6.06 7.79 -2.39
C GLU A 304 -6.19 9.04 -3.28
N THR A 305 -7.40 9.34 -3.76
CA THR A 305 -7.70 10.53 -4.57
C THR A 305 -7.39 11.81 -3.80
N TYR A 306 -7.78 11.87 -2.53
CA TYR A 306 -7.44 13.00 -1.65
C TYR A 306 -5.93 13.19 -1.55
N LEU A 307 -5.19 12.13 -1.21
CA LEU A 307 -3.74 12.18 -1.08
C LEU A 307 -3.06 12.61 -2.39
N ARG A 308 -3.47 12.05 -3.54
CA ARG A 308 -2.95 12.42 -4.86
C ARG A 308 -3.18 13.90 -5.18
N SER A 309 -4.31 14.48 -4.76
CA SER A 309 -4.58 15.91 -4.95
C SER A 309 -3.68 16.84 -4.13
N ARG A 310 -3.08 16.30 -3.06
CA ARG A 310 -2.19 17.02 -2.13
C ARG A 310 -0.71 16.78 -2.42
N ALA A 311 -0.39 15.73 -3.18
CA ALA A 311 0.97 15.39 -3.54
C ALA A 311 1.65 16.52 -4.35
N PRO A 312 2.97 16.73 -4.22
CA PRO A 312 3.67 17.76 -4.97
C PRO A 312 3.58 17.49 -6.48
N ARG A 313 3.09 18.47 -7.24
CA ARG A 313 2.81 18.32 -8.68
C ARG A 313 4.05 18.02 -9.53
N ASP A 314 5.23 18.35 -9.01
CA ASP A 314 6.50 18.21 -9.70
C ASP A 314 7.09 16.80 -9.63
N PHE A 315 6.44 15.84 -8.94
CA PHE A 315 6.74 14.40 -9.08
C PHE A 315 6.21 13.79 -10.37
N LEU A 316 5.23 14.42 -11.01
CA LEU A 316 4.78 13.99 -12.33
C LEU A 316 5.91 14.28 -13.33
N PRO A 317 6.30 13.30 -14.18
CA PRO A 317 7.26 13.58 -15.23
C PRO A 317 6.74 14.75 -16.05
N ALA A 318 7.58 15.75 -16.27
CA ALA A 318 7.22 16.84 -17.17
C ALA A 318 6.83 16.20 -18.51
N SER A 319 5.71 16.63 -19.10
CA SER A 319 5.40 16.36 -20.50
C SER A 319 6.46 17.07 -21.35
N GLY A 320 7.65 16.49 -21.41
CA GLY A 320 8.85 17.09 -21.95
C GLY A 320 9.45 16.16 -22.99
N SER A 321 9.93 16.75 -24.08
CA SER A 321 10.67 16.05 -25.13
C SER A 321 11.76 15.15 -24.53
N ARG A 322 11.87 13.95 -25.08
CA ARG A 322 12.92 12.96 -24.77
C ARG A 322 14.31 13.39 -25.29
N LEU A 323 14.37 14.51 -26.00
CA LEU A 323 15.62 15.11 -26.45
C LEU A 323 16.23 15.93 -25.32
N PRO A 324 17.54 15.82 -25.07
CA PRO A 324 18.24 16.72 -24.19
C PRO A 324 17.89 18.16 -24.60
N ARG A 325 17.51 19.01 -23.65
CA ARG A 325 17.56 20.44 -23.89
C ARG A 325 19.03 20.80 -24.02
N THR A 326 19.54 20.82 -25.24
CA THR A 326 20.81 21.46 -25.56
C THR A 326 20.61 22.94 -25.32
N GLY A 327 20.90 23.40 -24.11
CA GLY A 327 20.98 24.81 -23.80
C GLY A 327 22.12 25.42 -24.61
N THR A 328 21.79 26.43 -25.41
CA THR A 328 22.71 27.55 -25.70
C THR A 328 22.61 28.54 -24.56
#